data_AF-D6KGM8-F1
#
_entry.id   AF-D6KGM8-F1
#
_cell.length_a   1.000
_cell.length_b   1.000
_cell.length_c   1.000
_cell.angle_alpha   90.00
_cell.angle_beta   90.00
_cell.angle_gamma   90.00
#
_symmetry.space_group_name_H-M   'P 1'
#
loop_
_entity.id
_entity.type
_entity.pdbx_description
1 polymer ?
#
loop_
_entity_poly.entity_id
_entity_poly.type
_entity_poly.pdbx_seq_one_letter_code
_entity_poly.pdbx_strand_id
1 'polypeptide(L)'
;MHDEFLCHVTGYGVCDGRRIGVPLGTYRAPTLALALWWLRDRASWIAERLDPDPDTPYVPAGALMPVPESVPDVPGILRAWCADPVRQELVAEELAGGRLVRIAAGDETTEYELLAESVDALRMQRTIPALLLPMG
;
A
#
# COMPACT_ATOMS: atom_id res chain seq x y z
N MET A 1 1.49 17.11 -20.11
CA MET A 1 2.15 15.87 -19.66
C MET A 1 1.09 15.12 -18.88
N HIS A 2 0.85 13.84 -19.15
CA HIS A 2 -0.08 13.05 -18.32
C HIS A 2 0.76 12.41 -17.23
N ASP A 3 0.55 12.81 -15.98
CA ASP A 3 1.22 12.18 -14.85
C ASP A 3 0.70 10.76 -14.71
N GLU A 4 1.60 9.81 -14.95
CA GLU A 4 1.34 8.40 -14.76
C GLU A 4 1.92 7.95 -13.42
N PHE A 5 1.24 7.03 -12.75
CA PHE A 5 1.64 6.54 -11.44
C PHE A 5 1.83 5.03 -11.48
N LEU A 6 2.88 4.56 -10.82
CA LEU A 6 3.14 3.15 -10.63
C LEU A 6 2.79 2.78 -9.20
N CYS A 7 1.84 1.85 -9.04
CA CYS A 7 1.32 1.41 -7.76
C CYS A 7 1.66 -0.07 -7.55
N HIS A 8 2.06 -0.43 -6.34
CA HIS A 8 2.38 -1.80 -5.95
C HIS A 8 1.85 -2.11 -4.57
N VAL A 9 1.56 -3.38 -4.35
CA VAL A 9 1.27 -3.93 -3.03
C VAL A 9 2.16 -5.13 -2.79
N THR A 10 2.83 -5.13 -1.64
CA THR A 10 3.70 -6.23 -1.21
C THR A 10 3.33 -6.66 0.20
N GLY A 11 3.14 -7.97 0.40
CA GLY A 11 3.08 -8.57 1.72
C GLY A 11 4.46 -9.04 2.13
N TYR A 12 4.93 -8.67 3.30
CA TYR A 12 6.22 -9.06 3.85
C TYR A 12 6.03 -9.99 5.04
N GLY A 13 6.69 -11.13 5.03
CA GLY A 13 6.80 -12.03 6.18
C GLY A 13 8.25 -12.38 6.49
N VAL A 14 8.48 -13.18 7.51
CA VAL A 14 9.82 -13.69 7.87
C VAL A 14 9.92 -15.17 7.54
N CYS A 15 10.94 -15.56 6.78
CA CYS A 15 11.29 -16.95 6.48
C CYS A 15 12.78 -17.15 6.78
N ASP A 16 13.12 -18.12 7.63
CA ASP A 16 14.49 -18.38 8.11
C ASP A 16 15.22 -17.10 8.60
N GLY A 17 14.53 -16.26 9.36
CA GLY A 17 15.06 -14.99 9.88
C GLY A 17 15.25 -13.89 8.83
N ARG A 18 14.81 -14.10 7.59
CA ARG A 18 14.91 -13.12 6.49
C ARG A 18 13.52 -12.56 6.16
N ARG A 19 13.43 -11.24 5.99
CA ARG A 19 12.22 -10.58 5.48
C ARG A 19 12.05 -10.90 3.99
N ILE A 20 10.94 -11.53 3.63
CA ILE A 20 10.59 -11.92 2.26
C ILE A 20 9.35 -11.15 1.84
N GLY A 21 9.42 -10.47 0.70
CA GLY A 21 8.28 -9.75 0.09
C GLY A 21 7.63 -10.57 -1.02
N VAL A 22 6.30 -10.68 -0.98
CA VAL A 22 5.47 -11.31 -2.01
C VAL A 22 4.60 -10.23 -2.66
N PRO A 23 4.72 -9.98 -3.96
CA PRO A 23 3.85 -9.03 -4.66
C PRO A 23 2.39 -9.52 -4.64
N LEU A 24 1.49 -8.68 -4.15
CA LEU A 24 0.05 -8.96 -4.09
C LEU A 24 -0.73 -8.23 -5.18
N GLY A 25 -0.12 -7.25 -5.84
CA GLY A 25 -0.72 -6.56 -6.97
C GLY A 25 0.14 -5.40 -7.48
N THR A 26 -0.05 -5.07 -8.75
CA THR A 26 0.59 -3.93 -9.40
C THR A 26 -0.40 -3.23 -10.31
N TYR A 27 -0.33 -1.91 -10.40
CA TYR A 27 -1.18 -1.14 -11.28
C TYR A 27 -0.48 0.11 -11.79
N ARG A 28 -0.62 0.37 -13.09
CA ARG A 28 -0.09 1.56 -13.76
C ARG A 28 -1.27 2.50 -14.00
N ALA A 29 -1.44 3.47 -13.11
CA ALA A 29 -2.58 4.36 -13.12
C ALA A 29 -2.33 5.53 -14.09
N PRO A 30 -3.24 5.80 -15.05
CA PRO A 30 -3.06 6.88 -16.01
C PRO A 30 -3.42 8.26 -15.44
N THR A 31 -3.92 8.33 -14.20
CA THR A 31 -4.25 9.56 -13.48
C THR A 31 -4.02 9.38 -11.98
N LEU A 32 -3.83 10.50 -11.26
CA LEU A 32 -3.73 10.52 -9.81
C LEU A 32 -4.98 9.93 -9.14
N ALA A 33 -6.17 10.29 -9.63
CA ALA A 33 -7.43 9.79 -9.09
C ALA A 33 -7.53 8.26 -9.16
N LEU A 34 -7.06 7.65 -10.26
CA LEU A 34 -7.05 6.19 -10.41
C LEU A 34 -5.95 5.52 -9.56
N ALA A 35 -4.83 6.20 -9.30
CA ALA A 35 -3.82 5.72 -8.37
C ALA A 35 -4.38 5.64 -6.94
N LEU A 36 -5.00 6.73 -6.47
CA LEU A 36 -5.64 6.80 -5.15
C LEU A 36 -6.77 5.79 -5.02
N TRP A 37 -7.64 5.71 -6.02
CA TRP A 37 -8.71 4.72 -6.06
C TRP A 37 -8.15 3.30 -5.93
N TRP A 38 -7.10 2.97 -6.69
CA TRP A 38 -6.53 1.63 -6.67
C TRP A 38 -5.89 1.30 -5.31
N LEU A 39 -5.15 2.24 -4.71
CA LEU A 39 -4.58 2.04 -3.37
C LEU A 39 -5.68 1.76 -2.33
N ARG A 40 -6.78 2.54 -2.36
CA ARG A 40 -7.95 2.32 -1.48
C ARG A 40 -8.61 0.97 -1.71
N ASP A 41 -8.84 0.63 -2.97
CA ASP A 41 -9.41 -0.66 -3.35
C ASP A 41 -8.54 -1.83 -2.86
N ARG A 42 -7.21 -1.74 -3.01
CA ARG A 42 -6.29 -2.77 -2.52
C ARG A 42 -6.20 -2.86 -1.01
N ALA A 43 -6.20 -1.74 -0.29
CA ALA A 43 -6.23 -1.73 1.17
C ALA A 43 -7.51 -2.39 1.71
N SER A 44 -8.67 -2.03 1.15
CA SER A 44 -9.95 -2.66 1.49
C SER A 44 -9.96 -4.15 1.14
N TRP A 45 -9.42 -4.53 -0.02
CA TRP A 45 -9.32 -5.92 -0.47
C TRP A 45 -8.45 -6.79 0.44
N ILE A 46 -7.35 -6.24 1.00
CA ILE A 46 -6.53 -6.91 2.01
C ILE A 46 -7.33 -7.06 3.30
N ALA A 47 -7.90 -5.96 3.81
CA ALA A 47 -8.63 -5.97 5.08
C ALA A 47 -9.75 -7.01 5.08
N GLU A 48 -10.53 -7.09 4.00
CA GLU A 48 -11.60 -8.07 3.83
C GLU A 48 -11.13 -9.53 3.80
N ARG A 49 -9.88 -9.79 3.39
CA ARG A 49 -9.30 -11.14 3.38
C ARG A 49 -8.70 -11.55 4.71
N LEU A 50 -8.26 -10.58 5.49
CA LEU A 50 -7.70 -10.81 6.81
C LEU A 50 -8.78 -10.95 7.88
N ASP A 51 -9.84 -10.16 7.76
CA ASP A 51 -10.94 -10.09 8.71
C ASP A 51 -12.26 -9.92 7.94
N PRO A 52 -12.76 -10.99 7.29
CA PRO A 52 -14.01 -10.92 6.54
C PRO A 52 -15.21 -10.77 7.50
N ASP A 53 -16.29 -10.16 7.01
CA ASP A 53 -17.55 -10.11 7.75
C ASP A 53 -18.06 -11.56 7.99
N PRO A 54 -18.47 -11.93 9.21
CA PRO A 54 -18.93 -13.28 9.54
C PRO A 54 -20.15 -13.73 8.74
N ASP A 55 -20.96 -12.79 8.23
CA ASP A 55 -22.14 -13.08 7.40
C ASP A 55 -21.79 -13.17 5.90
N THR A 56 -20.51 -13.09 5.54
CA THR A 56 -20.04 -13.17 4.15
C THR A 56 -20.27 -14.57 3.56
N PRO A 57 -20.91 -14.71 2.38
CA PRO A 57 -21.33 -16.01 1.85
C PRO A 57 -20.23 -17.05 1.59
N TYR A 58 -18.98 -16.61 1.38
CA TYR A 58 -17.84 -17.51 1.14
C TYR A 58 -17.11 -17.94 2.42
N VAL A 59 -17.52 -17.43 3.59
CA VAL A 59 -16.96 -17.80 4.89
C VAL A 59 -17.81 -18.92 5.49
N PRO A 60 -17.26 -20.13 5.71
CA PRO A 60 -18.02 -21.20 6.34
C PRO A 60 -18.41 -20.84 7.79
N ALA A 61 -19.59 -21.30 8.22
CA ALA A 61 -20.01 -21.14 9.61
C ALA A 61 -18.98 -21.73 10.58
N GLY A 62 -18.58 -20.93 11.58
CA GLY A 62 -17.56 -21.31 12.56
C GLY A 62 -16.11 -21.28 12.07
N ALA A 63 -15.84 -20.76 10.86
CA ALA A 63 -14.47 -20.58 10.35
C ALA A 63 -13.75 -19.37 10.96
N LEU A 64 -14.48 -18.44 11.57
CA LEU A 64 -13.93 -17.26 12.22
C LEU A 64 -13.94 -17.42 13.74
N MET A 65 -12.91 -16.86 14.38
CA MET A 65 -12.78 -16.79 15.83
C MET A 65 -12.46 -15.34 16.21
N PRO A 66 -13.10 -14.78 17.26
CA PRO A 66 -12.73 -13.46 17.75
C PRO A 66 -11.25 -13.41 18.15
N VAL A 67 -10.58 -12.35 17.72
CA VAL A 67 -9.20 -12.06 18.10
C VAL A 67 -9.21 -11.12 19.31
N PRO A 68 -8.31 -11.30 20.31
CA PRO A 68 -8.22 -10.39 21.45
C PRO A 68 -7.87 -8.95 21.03
N GLU A 69 -8.39 -7.96 21.74
CA GLU A 69 -8.10 -6.53 21.51
C GLU A 69 -6.61 -6.16 21.65
N SER A 70 -5.81 -7.01 22.30
CA SER A 70 -4.37 -6.82 22.45
C SER A 70 -3.58 -7.06 21.16
N VAL A 71 -4.19 -7.70 20.16
CA VAL A 71 -3.53 -8.00 18.88
C VAL A 71 -3.63 -6.79 17.95
N PRO A 72 -2.57 -6.43 17.21
CA PRO A 72 -2.62 -5.37 16.22
C PRO A 72 -3.74 -5.59 15.19
N ASP A 73 -4.69 -4.65 15.11
CA ASP A 73 -5.79 -4.67 14.16
C ASP A 73 -5.36 -4.08 12.80
N VAL A 74 -4.56 -4.86 12.07
CA VAL A 74 -4.12 -4.50 10.70
C VAL A 74 -5.31 -4.21 9.77
N PRO A 75 -6.39 -5.03 9.73
CA PRO A 75 -7.57 -4.74 8.92
C PRO A 75 -8.24 -3.42 9.29
N GLY A 76 -8.39 -3.12 10.58
CA GLY A 76 -8.93 -1.86 11.07
C GLY A 76 -8.09 -0.65 10.68
N ILE A 77 -6.76 -0.75 10.74
CA ILE A 77 -5.84 0.32 10.29
C ILE A 77 -6.05 0.61 8.79
N LEU A 78 -6.15 -0.44 7.96
CA LEU A 78 -6.37 -0.30 6.53
C LEU A 78 -7.74 0.32 6.22
N ARG A 79 -8.80 -0.14 6.89
CA ARG A 79 -10.16 0.43 6.76
C ARG A 79 -10.19 1.89 7.20
N ALA A 80 -9.55 2.22 8.32
CA ALA A 80 -9.47 3.58 8.82
C ALA A 80 -8.74 4.50 7.82
N TRP A 81 -7.65 4.04 7.21
CA TRP A 81 -6.97 4.80 6.16
C TRP A 81 -7.85 5.01 4.92
N CYS A 82 -8.57 3.98 4.46
CA CYS A 82 -9.51 4.09 3.33
C CYS A 82 -10.64 5.11 3.57
N ALA A 83 -11.05 5.29 4.84
CA ALA A 83 -12.14 6.14 5.28
C ALA A 83 -11.73 7.55 5.70
N ASP A 84 -10.43 7.84 5.82
CA ASP A 84 -9.90 9.13 6.29
C ASP A 84 -9.64 10.09 5.11
N PRO A 85 -10.54 11.06 4.84
CA PRO A 85 -10.38 11.97 3.71
C PRO A 85 -9.16 12.88 3.84
N VAL A 86 -8.72 13.21 5.06
CA VAL A 86 -7.55 14.08 5.28
C VAL A 86 -6.28 13.34 4.88
N ARG A 87 -6.15 12.07 5.26
CA ARG A 87 -5.03 11.23 4.80
C ARG A 87 -5.04 11.00 3.29
N GLN A 88 -6.23 10.85 2.69
CA GLN A 88 -6.34 10.69 1.24
C GLN A 88 -5.88 11.95 0.49
N GLU A 89 -6.26 13.15 0.98
CA GLU A 89 -5.80 14.41 0.41
C GLU A 89 -4.28 14.57 0.56
N LEU A 90 -3.73 14.28 1.73
CA LEU A 90 -2.28 14.33 1.95
C LEU A 90 -1.53 13.42 0.97
N VAL A 91 -1.98 12.17 0.79
CA VAL A 91 -1.39 11.25 -0.19
C VAL A 91 -1.50 11.80 -1.61
N ALA A 92 -2.62 12.45 -1.97
CA ALA A 92 -2.80 13.08 -3.26
C ALA A 92 -1.77 14.19 -3.50
N GLU A 93 -1.57 15.07 -2.52
CA GLU A 93 -0.59 16.17 -2.57
C GLU A 93 0.85 15.65 -2.67
N GLU A 94 1.20 14.60 -1.93
CA GLU A 94 2.50 13.94 -1.99
C GLU A 94 2.79 13.37 -3.39
N LEU A 95 1.84 12.62 -3.95
CA LEU A 95 1.96 12.03 -5.29
C LEU A 95 1.99 13.08 -6.39
N ALA A 96 1.14 14.11 -6.31
CA ALA A 96 1.14 15.24 -7.24
C ALA A 96 2.47 16.02 -7.18
N GLY A 97 3.09 16.09 -6.00
CA GLY A 97 4.43 16.64 -5.79
C GLY A 97 5.56 15.72 -6.25
N GLY A 98 5.28 14.56 -6.85
CA GLY A 98 6.26 13.60 -7.34
C GLY A 98 6.97 12.80 -6.24
N ARG A 99 6.43 12.79 -5.01
CA ARG A 99 7.01 12.05 -3.89
C ARG A 99 6.53 10.60 -3.89
N LEU A 100 7.38 9.71 -3.40
CA LEU A 100 7.04 8.33 -3.13
C LEU A 100 6.10 8.29 -1.92
N VAL A 101 4.93 7.67 -2.08
CA VAL A 101 4.03 7.39 -0.97
C VAL A 101 4.12 5.92 -0.60
N ARG A 102 4.24 5.68 0.71
CA ARG A 102 4.22 4.36 1.34
C ARG A 102 3.19 4.34 2.46
N ILE A 103 2.21 3.44 2.37
CA ILE A 103 1.30 3.10 3.46
C ILE A 103 1.64 1.69 3.90
N ALA A 104 1.95 1.50 5.18
CA ALA A 104 2.27 0.19 5.72
C ALA A 104 1.45 -0.10 6.97
N ALA A 105 0.95 -1.32 7.07
CA ALA A 105 0.26 -1.83 8.25
C ALA A 105 0.69 -3.28 8.47
N GLY A 106 1.00 -3.65 9.70
CA GLY A 106 1.50 -4.99 10.00
C GLY A 106 1.35 -5.36 11.47
N ASP A 107 1.52 -6.64 11.73
CA ASP A 107 1.57 -7.24 13.05
C ASP A 107 2.96 -7.86 13.30
N GLU A 108 3.08 -8.71 14.32
CA GLU A 108 4.33 -9.38 14.68
C GLU A 108 4.85 -10.36 13.61
N THR A 109 4.00 -10.76 12.66
CA THR A 109 4.28 -11.80 11.67
C THR A 109 4.38 -11.27 10.25
N THR A 110 3.54 -10.29 9.90
CA THR A 110 3.31 -9.86 8.52
C THR A 110 3.13 -8.35 8.42
N GLU A 111 3.73 -7.73 7.41
CA GLU A 111 3.53 -6.32 7.05
C GLU A 111 2.99 -6.21 5.63
N TYR A 112 1.93 -5.44 5.44
CA TYR A 112 1.38 -5.11 4.13
C TYR A 112 1.79 -3.68 3.76
N GLU A 113 2.44 -3.55 2.62
CA GLU A 113 2.90 -2.26 2.10
C GLU A 113 2.17 -1.94 0.80
N LEU A 114 1.56 -0.76 0.75
CA LEU A 114 1.01 -0.15 -0.45
C LEU A 114 1.90 1.03 -0.84
N LEU A 115 2.39 1.00 -2.06
CA LEU A 115 3.36 1.95 -2.57
C LEU A 115 2.83 2.58 -3.85
N ALA A 116 2.98 3.90 -3.99
CA ALA A 116 2.73 4.60 -5.23
C ALA A 116 3.76 5.69 -5.48
N GLU A 117 4.11 5.88 -6.75
CA GLU A 117 5.07 6.88 -7.18
C GLU A 117 4.72 7.43 -8.56
N SER A 118 5.07 8.69 -8.81
CA SER A 118 4.97 9.30 -10.14
C SER A 118 6.07 8.77 -11.06
N VAL A 119 5.68 8.27 -12.22
CA VAL A 119 6.58 7.78 -13.26
C VAL A 119 7.42 8.91 -13.83
N ASP A 120 6.86 10.11 -13.95
CA ASP A 120 7.58 11.27 -14.47
C ASP A 120 8.60 11.79 -13.46
N ALA A 121 8.30 11.75 -12.16
CA ALA A 121 9.27 12.02 -11.10
C ALA A 121 10.43 11.00 -11.11
N LEU A 122 10.11 9.71 -11.26
CA LEU A 122 11.12 8.65 -11.42
C LEU A 122 12.01 8.86 -12.65
N ARG A 123 11.42 9.23 -13.79
CA ARG A 123 12.17 9.55 -15.01
C ARG A 123 13.10 10.72 -14.76
N MET A 124 12.61 11.80 -14.15
CA MET A 124 13.45 12.96 -13.81
C MET A 124 14.62 12.58 -12.90
N GLN A 125 14.39 11.80 -11.85
CA GLN A 125 15.46 11.31 -10.97
C GLN A 125 16.51 10.47 -11.71
N ARG A 126 16.10 9.63 -12.66
CA ARG A 126 17.02 8.83 -13.49
C ARG A 126 17.74 9.63 -14.57
N THR A 127 17.16 10.74 -15.01
CA THR A 127 17.72 11.61 -16.06
C THR A 127 18.58 12.73 -15.49
N ILE A 128 18.46 13.04 -14.19
CA ILE A 128 19.48 13.78 -13.46
C ILE A 128 20.71 12.86 -13.47
N PRO A 129 21.77 13.17 -14.25
CA PRO A 129 23.02 12.45 -14.07
C PRO A 129 23.37 12.64 -12.61
N ALA A 130 23.69 11.56 -11.91
CA ALA A 130 24.29 11.61 -10.58
C ALA A 130 25.22 12.83 -10.58
N LEU A 131 24.80 13.87 -9.87
CA LEU A 131 25.43 15.18 -9.91
C LEU A 131 26.90 14.90 -9.73
N LEU A 132 27.66 15.24 -10.78
CA LEU A 132 29.10 15.07 -10.89
C LEU A 132 29.71 15.24 -9.50
N LEU A 133 30.16 14.14 -8.90
CA LEU A 133 31.25 14.21 -7.94
C LEU A 133 32.52 14.01 -8.76
N PRO A 134 33.17 15.09 -9.25
CA PRO A 134 34.59 15.01 -9.49
C PRO A 134 35.27 14.93 -8.11
N MET A 135 35.93 13.79 -7.89
CA MET A 135 37.17 13.58 -7.14
C MET A 135 37.35 14.22 -5.75
N GLY A 136 37.66 13.33 -4.80
CA GLY A 136 38.60 13.56 -3.71
C GLY A 136 39.31 12.25 -3.40
#